data_AF-A0A6N3H4S0-F1
#
_entry.id   AF-A0A6N3H4S0-F1
#
_cell.length_a   1.000
_cell.length_b   1.000
_cell.length_c   1.000
_cell.angle_alpha   90.00
_cell.angle_beta   90.00
_cell.angle_gamma   90.00
#
_symmetry.space_group_name_H-M   'P 1'
#
loop_
_entity.id
_entity.type
_entity.pdbx_description
1 polymer ?
#
loop_
_entity_poly.entity_id
_entity_poly.type
_entity_poly.pdbx_seq_one_letter_code
_entity_poly.pdbx_strand_id
1 'polypeptide(L)' 'MSARKILIIISGEDKAEAVKKSFGEEISPHVPASILQLHHDVTVIADKAALSKLVSAEQTENT' A
#
# COMPACT_ATOMS: atom_id res chain seq x y z
N MET A 1 -6.76 8.58 11.68
CA MET A 1 -5.65 7.90 12.37
C MET A 1 -5.87 7.91 13.86
N SER A 2 -6.47 6.86 14.39
CA SER A 2 -6.71 6.73 15.84
C SER A 2 -6.39 5.32 16.36
N ALA A 3 -6.26 4.35 15.46
CA ALA A 3 -5.68 3.06 15.79
C ALA A 3 -4.21 3.24 16.18
N ARG A 4 -3.69 2.38 17.05
CA ARG A 4 -2.26 2.34 17.37
C ARG A 4 -1.46 1.55 16.34
N LYS A 5 -2.06 0.53 15.74
CA LYS A 5 -1.45 -0.31 14.71
C LYS A 5 -2.52 -0.72 13.71
N ILE A 6 -2.15 -0.81 12.44
CA ILE A 6 -3.04 -1.25 11.37
C ILE A 6 -2.36 -2.42 10.64
N LEU A 7 -3.04 -3.56 10.57
CA LEU A 7 -2.61 -4.71 9.77
C LEU A 7 -3.59 -4.88 8.61
N ILE A 8 -3.06 -4.98 7.39
CA ILE A 8 -3.86 -5.14 6.17
C ILE A 8 -3.37 -6.38 5.44
N ILE A 9 -4.31 -7.24 5.06
CA ILE A 9 -4.02 -8.45 4.29
C ILE A 9 -4.69 -8.30 2.93
N ILE A 10 -3.94 -8.49 1.85
CA ILE A 10 -4.41 -8.32 0.48
C ILE A 10 -4.03 -9.56 -0.33
N SER A 11 -5.00 -10.12 -1.05
CA SER A 11 -4.77 -11.27 -1.91
C SER A 11 -5.57 -11.11 -3.19
N GLY A 12 -4.99 -11.55 -4.30
CA GLY A 12 -5.61 -11.50 -5.62
C GLY A 12 -5.07 -10.38 -6.52
N GLU A 13 -4.92 -10.72 -7.80
CA GLU A 13 -4.47 -9.80 -8.85
C GLU A 13 -5.46 -8.66 -9.10
N ASP A 14 -6.75 -8.91 -8.89
CA ASP A 14 -7.82 -7.92 -9.02
C ASP A 14 -7.64 -6.72 -8.06
N LYS A 15 -6.85 -6.89 -6.99
CA LYS A 15 -6.51 -5.83 -6.03
C LYS A 15 -5.20 -5.11 -6.36
N ALA A 16 -4.43 -5.58 -7.34
CA ALA A 16 -3.10 -5.01 -7.62
C ALA A 16 -3.13 -3.52 -7.98
N GLU A 17 -4.18 -3.09 -8.68
CA GLU A 17 -4.38 -1.67 -9.00
C GLU A 17 -4.65 -0.83 -7.74
N ALA A 18 -5.47 -1.35 -6.83
CA ALA A 18 -5.78 -0.68 -5.57
C ALA A 18 -4.53 -0.57 -4.70
N VAL A 19 -3.72 -1.63 -4.63
CA VAL A 19 -2.44 -1.65 -3.90
C VAL A 19 -1.49 -0.58 -4.43
N LYS A 20 -1.30 -0.52 -5.76
CA LYS A 20 -0.47 0.50 -6.41
C LYS A 20 -0.95 1.91 -6.06
N LYS A 21 -2.23 2.21 -6.25
CA LYS A 21 -2.80 3.53 -5.96
C LYS A 21 -2.74 3.92 -4.48
N SER A 22 -2.83 2.93 -3.59
CA SER A 22 -2.88 3.17 -2.15
C SER A 22 -1.50 3.40 -1.54
N PHE A 23 -0.45 2.78 -2.08
CA PHE A 23 0.88 2.78 -1.45
C PHE A 23 2.03 3.21 -2.37
N GLY A 24 1.80 3.32 -3.68
CA GLY A 24 2.81 3.69 -4.67
C GLY A 24 2.54 5.03 -5.38
N GLU A 25 1.44 5.71 -5.06
CA GLU A 25 1.08 7.02 -5.61
C GLU A 25 0.88 8.05 -4.49
N GLU A 26 0.79 9.33 -4.86
CA GLU A 26 0.50 10.41 -3.92
C GLU A 26 -0.86 10.25 -3.22
N ILE A 27 -0.94 10.79 -2.01
CA ILE A 27 -2.15 10.70 -1.18
C ILE A 27 -3.27 11.53 -1.81
N SER A 28 -4.40 10.89 -2.11
CA SER A 28 -5.56 11.52 -2.74
C SER A 28 -6.87 11.15 -2.05
N PRO A 29 -7.81 12.10 -1.84
CA PRO A 29 -9.14 11.80 -1.33
C PRO A 29 -9.96 10.85 -2.23
N HIS A 30 -9.60 10.72 -3.51
CA HIS A 30 -10.24 9.79 -4.44
C HIS A 30 -9.81 8.32 -4.22
N VAL A 31 -8.71 8.09 -3.49
CA VAL A 31 -8.21 6.76 -3.12
C VAL A 31 -8.14 6.71 -1.59
N PRO A 32 -9.23 6.35 -0.88
CA PRO A 32 -9.29 6.45 0.58
C PRO A 32 -8.17 5.72 1.32
N ALA A 33 -7.66 4.62 0.76
CA ALA A 33 -6.58 3.85 1.34
C ALA A 33 -5.21 4.56 1.27
N SER A 34 -5.03 5.60 0.45
CA SER A 34 -3.78 6.36 0.39
C SER A 34 -3.47 7.10 1.70
N ILE A 35 -4.49 7.42 2.51
CA ILE A 35 -4.30 8.04 3.82
C ILE A 35 -3.50 7.16 4.79
N LEU A 36 -3.45 5.85 4.55
CA LEU A 36 -2.70 4.89 5.37
C LEU A 36 -1.21 5.16 5.37
N GLN A 37 -0.69 5.81 4.32
CA GLN A 37 0.70 6.26 4.24
C GLN A 37 1.06 7.26 5.36
N LEU A 38 0.09 7.97 5.94
CA LEU A 38 0.30 8.93 7.05
C LEU A 38 0.24 8.30 8.44
N HIS A 39 -0.11 7.01 8.55
CA HIS A 39 -0.17 6.36 9.85
C HIS A 39 1.22 5.88 10.28
N HIS A 40 1.57 6.15 11.54
CA HIS A 40 2.87 5.79 12.11
C HIS A 40 3.19 4.28 12.10
N ASP A 41 2.19 3.41 12.14
CA ASP A 41 2.41 1.95 12.26
C ASP A 41 1.40 1.16 11.42
N VAL A 42 1.77 0.86 10.17
CA VAL A 42 0.98 0.04 9.23
C VAL A 42 1.82 -1.12 8.74
N THR A 43 1.28 -2.32 8.85
CA THR A 43 1.84 -3.51 8.22
C THR A 43 0.89 -3.98 7.13
N VAL A 44 1.42 -4.16 5.92
CA VAL A 44 0.67 -4.70 4.78
C VAL A 44 1.28 -6.04 4.40
N ILE A 45 0.47 -7.09 4.43
CA ILE A 45 0.84 -8.43 3.98
C ILE A 45 0.07 -8.69 2.70
N ALA A 46 0.77 -8.88 1.59
CA ALA A 46 0.16 -9.11 0.29
C ALA A 46 0.79 -10.29 -0.44
N ASP A 47 -0.02 -11.01 -1.22
CA ASP A 47 0.50 -12.03 -2.12
C ASP A 47 1.19 -11.41 -3.35
N LYS A 48 1.91 -12.25 -4.11
CA LYS A 48 2.63 -11.80 -5.30
C LYS A 48 1.71 -11.22 -6.37
N ALA A 49 0.48 -11.74 -6.49
CA ALA A 49 -0.50 -11.30 -7.47
C ALA A 49 -1.00 -9.89 -7.16
N ALA A 50 -1.30 -9.59 -5.89
CA ALA A 50 -1.71 -8.28 -5.41
C ALA A 50 -0.56 -7.25 -5.45
N LEU A 51 0.70 -7.68 -5.37
CA LEU A 51 1.87 -6.80 -5.51
C LEU A 51 2.32 -6.59 -6.96
N SER A 52 1.74 -7.30 -7.92
CA SER A 52 2.19 -7.33 -9.32
C SER A 52 2.34 -5.95 -9.99
N LYS A 53 1.55 -4.96 -9.59
CA LYS A 53 1.55 -3.60 -10.15
C LYS A 53 2.26 -2.56 -9.29
N LEU A 54 2.62 -2.90 -8.05
CA LEU A 54 3.31 -1.99 -7.13
C LEU A 54 4.82 -1.99 -7.40
N VAL A 55 5.37 -3.11 -7.87
CA VAL A 55 6.79 -3.26 -8.14
C VAL A 55 7.11 -2.79 -9.57
N SER A 56 7.08 -1.48 -9.80
CA SER A 56 7.85 -0.86 -10.88
C SER A 56 9.13 -0.32 -10.26
N ALA A 57 10.27 -0.85 -10.70
CA ALA A 57 11.61 -0.61 -10.17
C ALA A 57 11.89 0.88 -9.94
N GLU A 58 11.80 1.32 -8.68
CA GLU A 58 12.47 2.48 -8.09
C GLU A 58 12.03 2.62 -6.63
N GLN A 59 12.80 1.99 -5.73
CA GLN A 59 13.18 2.60 -4.44
C GLN A 59 14.55 2.01 -4.08
N THR A 60 15.55 2.78 -4.46
CA THR A 60 16.95 2.76 -4.02
C THR A 60 17.04 2.76 -2.50
N GLU A 61 18.08 2.09 -1.99
CA GLU A 61 18.75 2.28 -0.70
C GLU A 61 18.09 3.21 0.32
N ASN A 62 17.90 2.70 1.54
CA ASN A 62 18.25 3.54 2.69
C ASN A 62 18.88 2.69 3.80
N THR A 63 20.21 2.82 3.84
CA THR A 63 21.12 2.83 5.00
C THR A 63 20.46 2.88 6.38
#